data_AF-A0A1Q4BQM5-F1
#
_entry.id   AF-A0A1Q4BQM5-F1
#
_cell.length_a   1.000
_cell.length_b   1.000
_cell.length_c   1.000
_cell.angle_alpha   90.00
_cell.angle_beta   90.00
_cell.angle_gamma   90.00
#
_symmetry.space_group_name_H-M   'P 1'
#
loop_
_entity.id
_entity.type
_entity.pdbx_description
1 polymer ?
#
loop_
_entity_poly.entity_id
_entity_poly.type
_entity_poly.pdbx_seq_one_letter_code
_entity_poly.pdbx_strand_id
1 'polypeptide(L)'
;MRRSGDRACGQAAGRHAQREGEAEVDGFRAQHLDLATAQILTDSGAVRVLVNESESPLAWLARRKGRDGQAMIGPQQFLAGERLRADFTRANMSPRVTSSWAAPTGNRSGSSGPGQMTDLIVAARQRVRLALEACGPEFAGLLMDVCCFLHGLEDVERERGWPSRSAKIVLQLALDRLARHYGLTNETSGRASARIRTWLADDAAFNSG
;
A
#
# COMPACT_ATOMS: atom_id res chain seq x y z
N MET A 1 37.07 20.44 68.98
CA MET A 1 35.63 20.09 68.99
C MET A 1 34.97 20.68 67.74
N ARG A 2 34.42 19.83 66.85
CA ARG A 2 33.36 20.07 65.83
C ARG A 2 33.62 21.16 64.76
N ARG A 3 34.15 20.80 63.58
CA ARG A 3 33.45 20.43 62.32
C ARG A 3 32.51 21.53 61.77
N SER A 4 33.05 22.35 60.88
CA SER A 4 32.30 23.19 59.94
C SER A 4 31.87 22.34 58.73
N GLY A 5 30.67 22.57 58.23
CA GLY A 5 29.92 21.71 57.32
C GLY A 5 30.49 21.64 55.91
N ASP A 6 30.51 20.41 55.40
CA ASP A 6 30.80 20.03 54.02
C ASP A 6 29.48 19.73 53.28
N ARG A 7 29.41 20.12 51.99
CA ARG A 7 28.50 19.72 50.90
C ARG A 7 27.50 20.77 50.36
N ALA A 8 27.76 21.18 49.12
CA ALA A 8 26.78 21.23 48.02
C ALA A 8 27.59 21.15 46.69
N CYS A 9 27.73 19.97 46.11
CA CYS A 9 26.86 19.42 45.05
C CYS A 9 26.97 20.22 43.74
N GLY A 10 27.93 19.82 42.91
CA GLY A 10 27.98 20.19 41.50
C GLY A 10 26.86 19.52 40.72
N GLN A 11 26.18 20.28 39.88
CA GLN A 11 25.28 19.75 38.86
C GLN A 11 25.90 20.06 37.51
N ALA A 12 26.63 19.07 36.97
CA ALA A 12 26.97 19.02 35.57
C ALA A 12 25.67 18.72 34.81
N ALA A 13 25.19 19.70 34.03
CA ALA A 13 24.10 19.52 33.10
C ALA A 13 24.50 18.48 32.05
N GLY A 14 24.05 17.24 32.25
CA GLY A 14 24.17 16.18 31.27
C GLY A 14 23.43 16.57 30.01
N ARG A 15 24.19 16.85 28.94
CA ARG A 15 23.67 16.88 27.57
C ARG A 15 23.14 15.48 27.25
N HIS A 16 21.86 15.26 27.47
CA HIS A 16 21.14 14.13 26.89
C HIS A 16 21.04 14.37 25.38
N ALA A 17 22.10 13.99 24.65
CA ALA A 17 22.01 13.76 23.22
C ALA A 17 21.03 12.60 23.04
N GLN A 18 19.79 12.93 22.65
CA GLN A 18 18.80 11.97 22.22
C GLN A 18 19.39 11.24 21.01
N ARG A 19 19.82 9.99 21.22
CA ARG A 19 20.02 9.05 20.12
C ARG A 19 18.63 8.80 19.56
N GLU A 20 18.32 9.40 18.42
CA GLU A 20 17.19 8.99 17.60
C GLU A 20 17.38 7.50 17.31
N GLY A 21 16.51 6.68 17.91
CA GLY A 21 16.56 5.24 17.76
C GLY A 21 16.21 4.91 16.32
N GLU A 22 17.22 4.62 15.49
CA GLU A 22 17.04 3.77 14.33
C GLU A 22 16.39 2.49 14.85
N ALA A 23 15.14 2.23 14.44
CA ALA A 23 14.46 0.99 14.78
C ALA A 23 15.24 -0.15 14.11
N GLU A 24 16.19 -0.71 14.84
CA GLU A 24 17.03 -1.82 14.40
C GLU A 24 16.14 -3.07 14.28
N VAL A 25 15.96 -3.53 13.05
CA VAL A 25 15.25 -4.78 12.79
C VAL A 25 16.19 -5.92 13.17
N ASP A 26 15.78 -6.76 14.12
CA ASP A 26 16.55 -7.94 14.54
C ASP A 26 17.02 -8.79 13.35
N GLY A 27 18.25 -9.28 13.39
CA GLY A 27 18.89 -9.99 12.28
C GLY A 27 18.11 -11.21 11.77
N PHE A 28 17.44 -11.94 12.67
CA PHE A 28 16.60 -13.08 12.29
C PHE A 28 15.31 -12.64 11.56
N ARG A 29 14.79 -11.45 11.87
CA ARG A 29 13.68 -10.87 11.10
C ARG A 29 14.17 -10.31 9.78
N ALA A 30 15.31 -9.64 9.77
CA ALA A 30 15.88 -9.01 8.58
C ALA A 30 16.15 -10.00 7.44
N GLN A 31 16.58 -11.24 7.74
CA GLN A 31 16.75 -12.30 6.73
C GLN A 31 15.45 -12.74 6.02
N HIS A 32 14.29 -12.43 6.60
CA HIS A 32 12.97 -12.80 6.06
C HIS A 32 12.18 -11.60 5.51
N LEU A 33 12.78 -10.41 5.47
CA LEU A 33 12.13 -9.17 5.05
C LEU A 33 12.92 -8.55 3.90
N ASP A 34 12.22 -7.94 2.95
CA ASP A 34 12.84 -7.17 1.87
C ASP A 34 12.95 -5.70 2.32
N LEU A 35 13.92 -5.40 3.18
CA LEU A 35 14.03 -4.09 3.83
C LEU A 35 14.65 -3.03 2.91
N ALA A 36 13.95 -1.90 2.76
CA ALA A 36 14.44 -0.70 2.09
C ALA A 36 14.25 0.55 2.96
N THR A 37 15.09 1.56 2.79
CA THR A 37 14.95 2.83 3.51
C THR A 37 13.99 3.76 2.77
N ALA A 38 12.93 4.22 3.44
CA ALA A 38 11.99 5.20 2.92
C ALA A 38 11.97 6.47 3.79
N GLN A 39 11.62 7.61 3.19
CA GLN A 39 11.35 8.85 3.92
C GLN A 39 9.84 9.01 4.09
N ILE A 40 9.38 9.14 5.32
CA ILE A 40 7.98 9.42 5.65
C ILE A 40 7.89 10.85 6.18
N LEU A 41 6.97 11.64 5.63
CA LEU A 41 6.67 12.97 6.15
C LEU A 41 5.81 12.83 7.41
N THR A 42 6.30 13.36 8.52
CA THR A 42 5.60 13.42 9.81
C THR A 42 5.38 14.89 10.19
N ASP A 43 4.53 15.16 11.19
CA ASP A 43 4.31 16.52 11.71
C ASP A 43 5.63 17.18 12.21
N SER A 44 6.63 16.37 12.56
CA SER A 44 7.98 16.78 12.98
C SER A 44 9.01 16.88 11.84
N GLY A 45 8.61 16.64 10.59
CA GLY A 45 9.50 16.65 9.41
C GLY A 45 9.64 15.29 8.73
N ALA A 46 10.52 15.20 7.73
CA ALA A 46 10.78 13.94 7.02
C ALA A 46 11.71 13.03 7.83
N VAL A 47 11.22 11.85 8.21
CA VAL A 47 11.98 10.84 8.97
C VAL A 47 12.34 9.67 8.06
N ARG A 48 13.58 9.19 8.14
CA ARG A 48 14.01 7.95 7.47
C ARG A 48 13.59 6.74 8.31
N VAL A 49 12.90 5.80 7.68
CA VAL A 49 12.47 4.54 8.31
C VAL A 49 12.82 3.37 7.42
N LEU A 50 13.04 2.20 8.02
CA LEU A 50 13.10 0.94 7.29
C LEU A 50 11.66 0.47 7.01
N VAL A 51 11.37 0.20 5.74
CA VAL A 51 10.10 -0.40 5.28
C VAL A 51 10.41 -1.73 4.63
N ASN A 52 9.54 -2.72 4.82
CA ASN A 52 9.62 -3.95 4.06
C ASN A 52 8.89 -3.74 2.72
N GLU A 53 9.58 -3.79 1.58
CA GLU A 53 8.97 -3.58 0.26
C GLU A 53 7.96 -4.66 -0.09
N SER A 54 8.15 -5.88 0.43
CA SER A 54 7.16 -6.95 0.30
C SER A 54 5.84 -6.64 1.05
N GLU A 55 5.83 -5.67 1.96
CA GLU A 55 4.60 -5.24 2.62
C GLU A 55 3.64 -4.52 1.69
N SER A 56 4.03 -4.04 0.50
CA SER A 56 3.08 -3.59 -0.52
C SER A 56 3.70 -3.63 -1.93
N PRO A 57 3.35 -4.62 -2.76
CA PRO A 57 3.72 -4.64 -4.19
C PRO A 57 3.31 -3.37 -4.94
N LEU A 58 2.22 -2.73 -4.51
CA LEU A 58 1.74 -1.46 -5.08
C LEU A 58 2.68 -0.31 -4.76
N ALA A 59 3.25 -0.25 -3.56
CA ALA A 59 4.21 0.80 -3.19
C ALA A 59 5.47 0.75 -4.05
N TRP A 60 5.97 -0.46 -4.32
CA TRP A 60 7.09 -0.66 -5.24
C TRP A 60 6.74 -0.22 -6.67
N LEU A 61 5.56 -0.61 -7.18
CA LEU A 61 5.09 -0.22 -8.51
C LEU A 61 4.87 1.31 -8.65
N ALA A 62 4.41 1.97 -7.59
CA ALA A 62 4.18 3.41 -7.60
C ALA A 62 5.49 4.21 -7.61
N ARG A 63 6.55 3.68 -6.98
CA ARG A 63 7.87 4.33 -6.91
C ARG A 63 8.73 4.05 -8.15
N ARG A 64 8.64 2.82 -8.70
CA ARG A 64 9.49 2.39 -9.80
C ARG A 64 9.06 3.04 -11.11
N LYS A 65 10.04 3.57 -11.84
CA LYS A 65 9.84 4.12 -13.19
C LYS A 65 9.97 3.03 -14.24
N GLY A 66 9.03 2.98 -15.17
CA GLY A 66 9.09 2.13 -16.35
C GLY A 66 10.08 2.65 -17.38
N ARG A 67 10.15 1.98 -18.53
CA ARG A 67 11.00 2.36 -19.67
C ARG A 67 10.78 3.81 -20.12
N ASP A 68 9.54 4.29 -19.99
CA ASP A 68 9.13 5.63 -20.41
C ASP A 68 9.38 6.70 -19.32
N GLY A 69 10.05 6.34 -18.22
CA GLY A 69 10.37 7.24 -17.11
C GLY A 69 9.19 7.57 -16.18
N GLN A 70 8.00 7.05 -16.47
CA GLN A 70 6.79 7.22 -15.66
C GLN A 70 6.65 6.11 -14.62
N ALA A 71 5.96 6.42 -13.51
CA ALA A 71 5.62 5.42 -12.49
C ALA A 71 4.86 4.23 -13.12
N MET A 72 5.09 3.01 -12.61
CA MET A 72 4.46 1.82 -13.17
C MET A 72 2.96 1.75 -12.89
N ILE A 73 2.47 2.41 -11.85
CA ILE A 73 1.05 2.69 -11.61
C ILE A 73 0.85 4.15 -11.23
N GLY A 74 -0.31 4.71 -11.55
CA GLY A 74 -0.67 6.09 -11.21
C GLY A 74 -1.07 6.27 -9.73
N PRO A 75 -1.14 7.52 -9.25
CA PRO A 75 -1.49 7.80 -7.85
C PRO A 75 -2.91 7.33 -7.49
N GLN A 76 -3.89 7.49 -8.38
CA GLN A 76 -5.27 7.04 -8.15
C GLN A 76 -5.36 5.51 -8.13
N GLN A 77 -4.61 4.82 -8.99
CA GLN A 77 -4.50 3.36 -9.01
C GLN A 77 -3.90 2.85 -7.69
N PHE A 78 -2.83 3.48 -7.22
CA PHE A 78 -2.21 3.17 -5.93
C PHE A 78 -3.19 3.37 -4.76
N LEU A 79 -3.85 4.54 -4.68
CA LEU A 79 -4.85 4.82 -3.64
C LEU A 79 -6.02 3.84 -3.67
N ALA A 80 -6.49 3.46 -4.86
CA ALA A 80 -7.58 2.51 -5.01
C ALA A 80 -7.20 1.12 -4.47
N GLY A 81 -6.01 0.62 -4.82
CA GLY A 81 -5.52 -0.67 -4.33
C GLY A 81 -5.27 -0.68 -2.82
N GLU A 82 -4.64 0.36 -2.28
CA GLU A 82 -4.43 0.50 -0.83
C GLU A 82 -5.76 0.64 -0.07
N ARG A 83 -6.76 1.32 -0.64
CA ARG A 83 -8.11 1.39 -0.06
C ARG A 83 -8.79 0.03 -0.03
N LEU A 84 -8.71 -0.75 -1.10
CA LEU A 84 -9.24 -2.11 -1.15
C LEU A 84 -8.60 -2.99 -0.07
N ARG A 85 -7.27 -2.93 0.05
CA ARG A 85 -6.53 -3.62 1.10
C ARG A 85 -6.97 -3.21 2.50
N ALA A 86 -7.11 -1.91 2.75
CA ALA A 86 -7.57 -1.40 4.05
C ALA A 86 -9.00 -1.87 4.38
N ASP A 87 -9.89 -1.97 3.39
CA ASP A 87 -11.22 -2.56 3.55
C ASP A 87 -11.13 -4.07 3.83
N PHE A 88 -10.27 -4.81 3.13
CA PHE A 88 -10.04 -6.24 3.35
C PHE A 88 -9.50 -6.55 4.77
N THR A 89 -8.54 -5.78 5.24
CA THR A 89 -8.00 -5.91 6.61
C THR A 89 -9.08 -5.60 7.66
N ARG A 90 -9.84 -4.51 7.49
CA ARG A 90 -10.95 -4.16 8.41
C ARG A 90 -12.08 -5.18 8.42
N ALA A 91 -12.32 -5.83 7.28
CA ALA A 91 -13.29 -6.90 7.17
C ALA A 91 -12.86 -8.21 7.87
N ASN A 92 -11.65 -8.24 8.44
CA ASN A 92 -11.05 -9.40 9.08
C ASN A 92 -11.10 -10.63 8.15
N MET A 93 -10.80 -10.41 6.88
CA MET A 93 -10.80 -11.44 5.82
C MET A 93 -9.40 -12.03 5.56
N SER A 94 -8.37 -11.52 6.22
CA SER A 94 -7.02 -12.11 6.17
C SER A 94 -6.98 -13.44 6.95
N PRO A 95 -6.34 -14.50 6.43
CA PRO A 95 -6.12 -15.74 7.15
C PRO A 95 -5.43 -15.49 8.50
N ARG A 96 -6.05 -15.91 9.60
CA ARG A 96 -5.44 -15.81 10.93
C ARG A 96 -4.49 -16.99 11.13
N VAL A 97 -3.18 -16.75 11.01
CA VAL A 97 -2.14 -17.78 11.19
C VAL A 97 -1.70 -17.89 12.67
N THR A 98 -1.99 -16.89 13.50
CA THR A 98 -1.62 -16.91 14.93
C THR A 98 -2.84 -17.15 15.83
N SER A 99 -2.63 -17.96 16.88
CA SER A 99 -3.56 -18.08 18.00
C SER A 99 -3.67 -16.72 18.71
N SER A 100 -4.89 -16.21 18.82
CA SER A 100 -5.18 -14.99 19.56
C SER A 100 -5.14 -15.29 21.06
N TRP A 101 -4.04 -14.93 21.72
CA TRP A 101 -3.90 -14.99 23.18
C TRP A 101 -4.39 -13.72 23.87
N ALA A 102 -5.05 -12.82 23.13
CA ALA A 102 -5.67 -11.64 23.72
C ALA A 102 -6.89 -12.10 24.53
N ALA A 103 -6.70 -12.30 25.83
CA ALA A 103 -7.82 -12.29 26.76
C ALA A 103 -8.63 -11.00 26.50
N PRO A 104 -9.97 -11.05 26.48
CA PRO A 104 -10.78 -9.84 26.41
C PRO A 104 -10.58 -9.10 27.74
N THR A 105 -9.54 -8.28 27.83
CA THR A 105 -9.29 -7.41 28.96
C THR A 105 -10.35 -6.33 28.92
N GLY A 106 -11.29 -6.45 29.85
CA GLY A 106 -12.42 -5.55 30.01
C GLY A 106 -11.99 -4.10 30.23
N ASN A 107 -12.95 -3.23 29.93
CA ASN A 107 -13.06 -1.86 30.41
C ASN A 107 -12.08 -0.84 29.81
N ARG A 108 -12.21 -0.56 28.51
CA ARG A 108 -11.94 0.80 28.01
C ARG A 108 -13.24 1.60 28.05
N SER A 109 -13.32 2.51 29.01
CA SER A 109 -14.34 3.56 29.08
C SER A 109 -14.27 4.40 27.80
N GLY A 110 -15.33 4.34 27.00
CA GLY A 110 -15.53 5.18 25.82
C GLY A 110 -14.83 4.70 24.53
N SER A 111 -15.36 3.66 23.87
CA SER A 111 -15.63 3.68 22.42
C SER A 111 -16.05 2.28 21.92
N SER A 112 -17.25 2.21 21.35
CA SER A 112 -17.81 1.13 20.54
C SER A 112 -18.06 -0.22 21.25
N GLY A 113 -19.34 -0.50 21.59
CA GLY A 113 -19.77 -1.81 22.08
C GLY A 113 -19.61 -2.92 21.02
N PRO A 114 -19.71 -4.22 21.41
CA PRO A 114 -19.51 -5.37 20.51
C PRO A 114 -20.35 -5.32 19.22
N GLY A 115 -21.56 -4.74 19.28
CA GLY A 115 -22.42 -4.51 18.11
C GLY A 115 -21.80 -3.56 17.08
N GLN A 116 -21.25 -2.41 17.52
CA GLN A 116 -20.62 -1.43 16.63
C GLN A 116 -19.38 -2.01 15.93
N MET A 117 -18.60 -2.84 16.63
CA MET A 117 -17.47 -3.55 16.03
C MET A 117 -17.92 -4.53 14.93
N THR A 118 -19.04 -5.22 15.16
CA THR A 118 -19.63 -6.14 14.19
C THR A 118 -20.15 -5.40 12.96
N ASP A 119 -20.82 -4.26 13.14
CA ASP A 119 -21.34 -3.42 12.05
C ASP A 119 -20.20 -2.88 11.18
N LEU A 120 -19.09 -2.46 11.77
CA LEU A 120 -17.91 -2.00 11.04
C LEU A 120 -17.29 -3.10 10.16
N ILE A 121 -17.23 -4.34 10.67
CA ILE A 121 -16.73 -5.51 9.92
C ILE A 121 -17.69 -5.84 8.78
N VAL A 122 -19.00 -5.86 9.03
CA VAL A 122 -20.02 -6.12 8.00
C VAL A 122 -19.97 -5.06 6.91
N ALA A 123 -19.88 -3.78 7.27
CA ALA A 123 -19.75 -2.69 6.32
C ALA A 123 -18.46 -2.80 5.49
N ALA A 124 -17.34 -3.19 6.10
CA ALA A 124 -16.09 -3.42 5.37
C ALA A 124 -16.21 -4.58 4.38
N ARG A 125 -16.85 -5.70 4.77
CA ARG A 125 -17.12 -6.84 3.87
C ARG A 125 -17.97 -6.43 2.68
N GLN A 126 -19.01 -5.63 2.91
CA GLN A 126 -19.85 -5.11 1.85
C GLN A 126 -19.06 -4.22 0.88
N ARG A 127 -18.19 -3.33 1.38
CA ARG A 127 -17.34 -2.48 0.53
C ARG A 127 -16.40 -3.30 -0.35
N VAL A 128 -15.73 -4.33 0.21
CA VAL A 128 -14.87 -5.22 -0.59
C VAL A 128 -15.69 -5.93 -1.66
N ARG A 129 -16.83 -6.53 -1.29
CA ARG A 129 -17.70 -7.24 -2.24
C ARG A 129 -18.13 -6.35 -3.39
N LEU A 130 -18.65 -5.15 -3.08
CA LEU A 130 -19.11 -4.18 -4.09
C LEU A 130 -17.97 -3.72 -5.00
N ALA A 131 -16.76 -3.53 -4.47
CA ALA A 131 -15.60 -3.16 -5.26
C ALA A 131 -15.20 -4.27 -6.25
N LEU A 132 -15.14 -5.51 -5.79
CA LEU A 132 -14.81 -6.66 -6.64
C LEU A 132 -15.89 -6.93 -7.70
N GLU A 133 -17.17 -6.80 -7.34
CA GLU A 133 -18.29 -6.90 -8.29
C GLU A 133 -18.22 -5.81 -9.36
N ALA A 134 -17.93 -4.57 -8.95
CA ALA A 134 -17.76 -3.46 -9.89
C ALA A 134 -16.59 -3.69 -10.84
N CYS A 135 -15.51 -4.34 -10.39
CA CYS A 135 -14.36 -4.74 -11.21
C CYS A 135 -14.64 -5.96 -12.11
N GLY A 136 -15.58 -6.83 -11.73
CA GLY A 136 -15.94 -8.03 -12.47
C GLY A 136 -15.00 -9.22 -12.24
N PRO A 137 -15.43 -10.43 -12.65
CA PRO A 137 -14.75 -11.69 -12.34
C PRO A 137 -13.33 -11.76 -12.93
N GLU A 138 -13.11 -11.12 -14.09
CA GLU A 138 -11.82 -11.07 -14.77
C GLU A 138 -10.70 -10.44 -13.92
N PHE A 139 -11.05 -9.46 -13.06
CA PHE A 139 -10.08 -8.68 -12.29
C PHE A 139 -10.14 -8.94 -10.78
N ALA A 140 -11.26 -9.47 -10.28
CA ALA A 140 -11.46 -9.67 -8.85
C ALA A 140 -10.36 -10.55 -8.23
N GLY A 141 -10.02 -11.68 -8.87
CA GLY A 141 -8.95 -12.55 -8.42
C GLY A 141 -7.59 -11.85 -8.40
N LEU A 142 -7.23 -11.17 -9.49
CA LEU A 142 -5.96 -10.46 -9.61
C LEU A 142 -5.79 -9.37 -8.55
N LEU A 143 -6.85 -8.60 -8.29
CA LEU A 143 -6.86 -7.55 -7.27
C LEU A 143 -6.67 -8.15 -5.87
N MET A 144 -7.28 -9.30 -5.58
CA MET A 144 -7.09 -9.99 -4.31
C MET A 144 -5.64 -10.48 -4.15
N ASP A 145 -5.08 -11.14 -5.16
CA ASP A 145 -3.73 -11.70 -5.12
C ASP A 145 -2.68 -10.61 -4.84
N VAL A 146 -2.75 -9.49 -5.56
CA VAL A 146 -1.75 -8.43 -5.48
C VAL A 146 -2.03 -7.45 -4.35
N CYS A 147 -3.27 -6.98 -4.17
CA CYS A 147 -3.56 -5.93 -3.19
C CYS A 147 -3.75 -6.48 -1.78
N CYS A 148 -4.32 -7.68 -1.63
CA CYS A 148 -4.69 -8.24 -0.33
C CYS A 148 -3.71 -9.32 0.13
N PHE A 149 -3.28 -10.19 -0.76
CA PHE A 149 -2.36 -11.29 -0.44
C PHE A 149 -0.89 -10.99 -0.77
N LEU A 150 -0.62 -9.83 -1.38
CA LEU A 150 0.73 -9.30 -1.64
C LEU A 150 1.60 -10.20 -2.53
N HIS A 151 0.99 -10.96 -3.44
CA HIS A 151 1.73 -11.74 -4.43
C HIS A 151 2.51 -10.80 -5.37
N GLY A 152 3.74 -11.19 -5.69
CA GLY A 152 4.52 -10.53 -6.73
C GLY A 152 3.89 -10.74 -8.11
N LEU A 153 4.12 -9.81 -9.03
CA LEU A 153 3.59 -9.94 -10.40
C LEU A 153 4.12 -11.20 -11.11
N GLU A 154 5.35 -11.60 -10.82
CA GLU A 154 5.96 -12.81 -11.40
C GLU A 154 5.28 -14.09 -10.90
N ASP A 155 4.85 -14.11 -9.63
CA ASP A 155 4.11 -15.24 -9.06
C ASP A 155 2.72 -15.36 -9.70
N VAL A 156 2.04 -14.21 -9.84
CA VAL A 156 0.74 -14.13 -10.52
C VAL A 156 0.84 -14.61 -11.97
N GLU A 157 1.89 -14.21 -12.71
CA GLU A 157 2.12 -14.67 -14.09
C GLU A 157 2.30 -16.19 -14.15
N ARG A 158 3.10 -16.74 -13.25
CA ARG A 158 3.36 -18.18 -13.16
C ARG A 158 2.10 -18.98 -12.83
N GLU A 159 1.34 -18.54 -11.83
CA GLU A 159 0.12 -19.22 -11.38
C GLU A 159 -1.01 -19.18 -12.41
N ARG A 160 -1.12 -18.08 -13.16
CA ARG A 160 -2.15 -17.89 -14.20
C ARG A 160 -1.72 -18.37 -15.58
N GLY A 161 -0.48 -18.84 -15.75
CA GLY A 161 0.07 -19.25 -17.05
C GLY A 161 0.19 -18.10 -18.05
N TRP A 162 0.35 -16.86 -17.57
CA TRP A 162 0.45 -15.69 -18.42
C TRP A 162 1.85 -15.51 -19.00
N PRO A 163 1.98 -14.90 -20.20
CA PRO A 163 3.28 -14.51 -20.73
C PRO A 163 4.02 -13.56 -19.79
N SER A 164 5.35 -13.58 -19.84
CA SER A 164 6.16 -12.70 -18.99
C SER A 164 5.85 -11.22 -19.22
N ARG A 165 5.84 -10.44 -18.13
CA ARG A 165 5.60 -8.99 -18.11
C ARG A 165 4.20 -8.55 -18.55
N SER A 166 3.23 -9.47 -18.56
CA SER A 166 1.84 -9.16 -18.90
C SER A 166 1.01 -8.72 -17.69
N ALA A 167 1.32 -9.21 -16.48
CA ALA A 167 0.51 -8.97 -15.29
C ALA A 167 0.41 -7.49 -14.95
N LYS A 168 1.46 -6.71 -15.22
CA LYS A 168 1.46 -5.26 -15.01
C LYS A 168 0.29 -4.59 -15.75
N ILE A 169 0.12 -4.88 -17.03
CA ILE A 169 -0.88 -4.19 -17.87
C ILE A 169 -2.30 -4.56 -17.42
N VAL A 170 -2.51 -5.84 -17.11
CA VAL A 170 -3.81 -6.31 -16.60
C VAL A 170 -4.11 -5.70 -15.23
N LEU A 171 -3.10 -5.59 -14.36
CA LEU A 171 -3.24 -4.94 -13.05
C LEU A 171 -3.58 -3.45 -13.20
N GLN A 172 -2.95 -2.73 -14.12
CA GLN A 172 -3.29 -1.32 -14.38
C GLN A 172 -4.76 -1.17 -14.78
N LEU A 173 -5.25 -2.00 -15.70
CA LEU A 173 -6.65 -1.98 -16.13
C LEU A 173 -7.62 -2.31 -14.98
N ALA A 174 -7.26 -3.29 -14.13
CA ALA A 174 -8.00 -3.64 -12.94
C ALA A 174 -8.07 -2.48 -11.94
N LEU A 175 -6.94 -1.82 -11.68
CA LEU A 175 -6.84 -0.68 -10.76
C LEU A 175 -7.56 0.56 -11.30
N ASP A 176 -7.59 0.79 -12.61
CA ASP A 176 -8.40 1.87 -13.21
C ASP A 176 -9.89 1.65 -13.02
N ARG A 177 -10.35 0.40 -13.14
CA ARG A 177 -11.74 0.03 -12.87
C ARG A 177 -12.08 0.18 -11.39
N LEU A 178 -11.16 -0.21 -10.51
CA LEU A 178 -11.28 -0.05 -9.06
C LEU A 178 -11.30 1.44 -8.65
N ALA A 179 -10.43 2.25 -9.23
CA ALA A 179 -10.38 3.69 -8.99
C ALA A 179 -11.69 4.37 -9.38
N ARG A 180 -12.27 4.01 -10.52
CA ARG A 180 -13.62 4.46 -10.92
C ARG A 180 -14.69 4.07 -9.90
N HIS A 181 -14.68 2.84 -9.40
CA HIS A 181 -15.61 2.42 -8.35
C HIS A 181 -15.49 3.27 -7.08
N TYR A 182 -14.27 3.63 -6.68
CA TYR A 182 -14.04 4.46 -5.50
C TYR A 182 -14.23 5.97 -5.73
N GLY A 183 -14.57 6.40 -6.94
CA GLY A 183 -14.66 7.82 -7.31
C GLY A 183 -13.30 8.52 -7.37
N LEU A 184 -12.21 7.75 -7.43
CA LEU A 184 -10.84 8.22 -7.55
C LEU A 184 -10.58 8.52 -9.04
N THR A 185 -11.15 9.62 -9.53
CA THR A 185 -11.12 9.94 -10.95
C THR A 185 -9.72 10.38 -11.36
N ASN A 186 -9.19 9.71 -12.38
CA ASN A 186 -8.08 10.26 -13.16
C ASN A 186 -8.69 11.41 -13.97
N GLU A 187 -8.41 12.67 -13.62
CA GLU A 187 -8.22 13.62 -14.70
C GLU A 187 -7.01 13.10 -15.45
N THR A 188 -7.28 12.32 -16.50
CA THR A 188 -6.27 11.63 -17.27
C THR A 188 -5.29 12.69 -17.75
N SER A 189 -4.14 12.81 -17.11
CA SER A 189 -3.01 13.59 -17.61
C SER A 189 -2.35 12.79 -18.75
N GLY A 190 -3.16 12.29 -19.67
CA GLY A 190 -2.70 11.92 -20.99
C GLY A 190 -2.41 13.23 -21.70
N ARG A 191 -1.22 13.35 -22.29
CA ARG A 191 -0.85 14.45 -23.19
C ARG A 191 -2.07 14.81 -24.04
N ALA A 192 -2.67 15.97 -23.77
CA ALA A 192 -3.83 16.44 -24.50
C ALA A 192 -3.50 16.32 -25.99
N SER A 193 -4.21 15.43 -26.70
CA SER A 193 -3.96 15.08 -28.08
C SER A 193 -2.57 14.45 -28.38
N ALA A 194 -2.40 13.17 -28.07
CA ALA A 194 -1.61 12.32 -28.97
C ALA A 194 -2.39 12.22 -30.28
N ARG A 195 -1.92 12.88 -31.35
CA ARG A 195 -2.52 12.77 -32.69
C ARG A 195 -2.65 11.28 -33.03
N ILE A 196 -3.88 10.84 -33.29
CA ILE A 196 -4.15 9.50 -33.83
C ILE A 196 -3.28 9.37 -35.09
N ARG A 197 -2.29 8.49 -35.04
CA ARG A 197 -1.53 8.13 -36.23
C ARG A 197 -2.30 7.05 -36.95
N THR A 198 -2.89 7.42 -38.06
CA THR A 198 -3.53 6.48 -38.98
C THR A 198 -2.45 5.64 -39.65
N TRP A 199 -2.70 4.34 -39.83
CA TRP A 199 -1.81 3.43 -40.57
C TRP A 199 -1.85 3.65 -42.10
N LEU A 200 -2.64 4.61 -42.56
CA LEU A 200 -2.70 5.04 -43.95
C LEU A 200 -1.51 5.95 -44.23
N ALA A 201 -0.83 5.71 -45.35
CA ALA A 201 0.08 6.69 -45.91
C ALA A 201 -0.69 7.97 -46.26
N ASP A 202 -0.03 9.13 -46.17
CA ASP A 202 -0.67 10.45 -46.36
C ASP A 202 -1.36 10.61 -47.73
N ASP A 203 -1.06 9.74 -48.69
CA ASP A 203 -1.52 9.74 -50.08
C ASP A 203 -2.52 8.62 -50.42
N ALA A 204 -2.99 7.85 -49.44
CA ALA A 204 -3.93 6.76 -49.70
C ALA A 204 -5.33 7.27 -50.12
N ALA A 205 -5.59 7.30 -51.43
CA ALA A 205 -6.92 7.58 -51.99
C ALA A 205 -7.70 6.28 -52.24
N PHE A 206 -8.87 6.14 -51.62
CA PHE A 206 -9.80 5.05 -51.90
C PHE A 206 -10.77 5.47 -53.02
N ASN A 207 -10.65 4.87 -54.19
CA ASN A 207 -11.63 5.05 -55.26
C ASN A 207 -12.81 4.10 -55.04
N SER A 208 -13.97 4.65 -54.66
CA SER A 208 -15.23 3.90 -54.59
C SER A 208 -15.93 4.02 -55.94
N GLY A 209 -16.00 2.91 -56.68
CA GLY A 209 -16.76 2.81 -57.93
C GLY A 209 -18.26 2.66 -57.70
#